data_AF-H1W4G7-F1
#
_entry.id   AF-H1W4G7-F1
#
_cell.length_a   1.000
_cell.length_b   1.000
_cell.length_c   1.000
_cell.angle_alpha   90.00
_cell.angle_beta   90.00
_cell.angle_gamma   90.00
#
_symmetry.space_group_name_H-M   'P 1'
#
loop_
_entity.id
_entity.type
_entity.pdbx_description
1 polymer ?
#
loop_
_entity_poly.entity_id
_entity_poly.type
_entity_poly.pdbx_seq_one_letter_code
_entity_poly.pdbx_strand_id
1 'polypeptide(L)'
;MPFLEYPHEIGPGTWDVAGGLFSETYSRCRYRYTRLLVDVPLSGRERDLRDATEEVMGGICGVLLEVGFGIERAWFELEEEPAEGGRSGLEAESQGWVDAVRRLRAWVGWEGEFTRCTRVCAWDERCYIPMWPLLRSVWGRKRPRPPPERGPGNGTEPGPGYGMPGRGPGWMGDETDLWEPKCVKMEDIMPRGRG
;
A
#
# COMPACT_ATOMS: atom_id res chain seq x y z
N MET A 1 -3.64 0.07 -12.79
CA MET A 1 -4.69 1.07 -12.48
C MET A 1 -6.04 0.53 -12.97
N PRO A 2 -7.08 0.40 -12.12
CA PRO A 2 -8.29 -0.37 -12.46
C PRO A 2 -9.24 0.31 -13.46
N PHE A 3 -9.00 1.58 -13.79
CA PHE A 3 -9.83 2.37 -14.72
C PHE A 3 -9.21 2.49 -16.12
N LEU A 4 -7.93 2.15 -16.24
CA LEU A 4 -7.19 2.20 -17.50
C LEU A 4 -7.53 0.96 -18.33
N GLU A 5 -8.06 1.18 -19.53
CA GLU A 5 -8.04 0.17 -20.58
C GLU A 5 -6.74 0.32 -21.36
N TYR A 6 -5.93 -0.73 -21.34
CA TYR A 6 -4.62 -0.70 -21.97
C TYR A 6 -4.80 -0.67 -23.50
N PRO A 7 -4.16 0.27 -24.21
CA PRO A 7 -4.31 0.39 -25.66
C PRO A 7 -3.69 -0.81 -26.37
N HIS A 8 -4.26 -1.17 -27.53
CA HIS A 8 -3.76 -2.28 -28.35
C HIS A 8 -2.46 -1.92 -29.11
N GLU A 9 -2.31 -0.64 -29.45
CA GLU A 9 -1.13 -0.10 -30.13
C GLU A 9 -0.52 0.96 -29.23
N ILE A 10 0.78 0.85 -28.97
CA ILE A 10 1.55 1.79 -28.15
C ILE A 10 2.56 2.46 -29.07
N GLY A 11 2.52 3.78 -29.11
CA GLY A 11 3.49 4.60 -29.82
C GLY A 11 3.84 5.90 -29.07
N PRO A 12 4.69 6.75 -29.69
CA PRO A 12 5.09 8.03 -29.11
C PRO A 12 3.87 8.89 -28.77
N GLY A 13 3.76 9.33 -27.51
CA GLY A 13 2.65 10.15 -27.03
C GLY A 13 1.40 9.40 -26.56
N THR A 14 1.39 8.06 -26.60
CA THR A 14 0.29 7.25 -26.02
C THR A 14 0.05 7.57 -24.55
N TRP A 15 1.14 7.80 -23.82
CA TRP A 15 1.18 8.10 -22.40
C TRP A 15 1.23 9.60 -22.10
N ASP A 16 0.79 10.45 -23.02
CA ASP A 16 0.67 11.89 -22.78
C ASP A 16 -0.50 12.19 -21.83
N VAL A 17 -0.23 13.01 -20.81
CA VAL A 17 -1.23 13.52 -19.86
C VAL A 17 -2.25 14.46 -20.50
N ALA A 18 -1.91 15.06 -21.64
CA ALA A 18 -2.85 15.83 -22.47
C ALA A 18 -3.58 14.96 -23.51
N GLY A 19 -3.29 13.66 -23.56
CA GLY A 19 -3.82 12.73 -24.56
C GLY A 19 -5.26 12.27 -24.30
N GLY A 20 -5.88 11.71 -25.35
CA GLY A 20 -7.23 11.16 -25.27
C GLY A 20 -7.37 10.00 -24.29
N LEU A 21 -6.38 9.10 -24.25
CA LEU A 21 -6.35 7.96 -23.32
C LEU A 21 -6.35 8.42 -21.86
N PHE A 22 -5.60 9.49 -21.55
CA PHE A 22 -5.59 10.09 -20.22
C PHE A 22 -6.97 10.65 -19.87
N SER A 23 -7.55 11.46 -20.76
CA SER A 23 -8.87 12.09 -20.55
C SER A 23 -9.98 11.05 -20.32
N GLU A 24 -9.98 9.99 -21.13
CA GLU A 24 -10.95 8.91 -21.01
C GLU A 24 -10.78 8.13 -19.68
N THR A 25 -9.54 7.77 -19.35
CA THR A 25 -9.23 7.07 -18.10
C THR A 25 -9.59 7.93 -16.88
N TYR A 26 -9.30 9.23 -16.95
CA TYR A 26 -9.64 10.21 -15.92
C TYR A 26 -11.15 10.30 -15.72
N SER A 27 -11.93 10.41 -16.80
CA SER A 27 -13.39 10.44 -16.75
C SER A 27 -13.96 9.18 -16.07
N ARG A 28 -13.50 8.00 -16.48
CA ARG A 28 -13.93 6.72 -15.90
C ARG A 28 -13.63 6.62 -14.40
N CYS A 29 -12.49 7.16 -13.97
CA CYS A 29 -12.08 7.21 -12.58
C CYS A 29 -12.91 8.21 -11.77
N ARG A 30 -13.03 9.45 -12.25
CA ARG A 30 -13.78 10.55 -11.61
C ARG A 30 -15.24 10.19 -11.34
N TYR A 31 -15.91 9.62 -12.34
CA TYR A 31 -17.34 9.33 -12.27
C TYR A 31 -17.65 7.91 -11.80
N ARG A 32 -16.66 7.15 -11.29
CA ARG A 32 -16.82 5.72 -10.98
C ARG A 32 -18.03 5.41 -10.09
N TYR A 33 -18.27 6.27 -9.10
CA TYR A 33 -19.33 6.12 -8.09
C TYR A 33 -20.63 6.83 -8.46
N THR A 34 -20.60 7.77 -9.40
CA THR A 34 -21.75 8.62 -9.73
C THR A 34 -22.30 8.40 -11.13
N ARG A 35 -21.64 7.59 -11.97
CA ARG A 35 -22.05 7.32 -13.37
C ARG A 35 -23.51 6.86 -13.53
N LEU A 36 -24.07 6.20 -12.51
CA LEU A 36 -25.45 5.69 -12.54
C LEU A 36 -26.48 6.73 -12.07
N LEU A 37 -26.03 7.91 -11.63
CA LEU A 37 -26.88 8.98 -11.08
C LEU A 37 -27.21 10.08 -12.10
N VAL A 38 -26.80 9.93 -13.36
CA VAL A 38 -26.96 10.97 -14.40
C VAL A 38 -28.43 11.30 -14.67
N ASP A 39 -29.28 10.27 -14.77
CA ASP A 39 -30.71 10.41 -15.11
C ASP A 39 -31.63 10.25 -13.88
N VAL A 40 -31.06 10.28 -12.67
CA VAL A 40 -31.82 10.13 -11.43
C VAL A 40 -32.25 11.50 -10.93
N PRO A 41 -33.53 11.72 -10.58
CA PRO A 41 -33.96 12.97 -9.97
C PRO A 41 -33.39 13.09 -8.56
N LEU A 42 -32.29 13.82 -8.42
CA LEU A 42 -31.65 14.09 -7.14
C LEU A 42 -32.27 15.33 -6.46
N SER A 43 -32.36 15.31 -5.15
CA SER A 43 -32.59 16.50 -4.32
C SER A 43 -31.36 17.42 -4.33
N GLY A 44 -31.49 18.63 -3.78
CA GLY A 44 -30.36 19.56 -3.66
C GLY A 44 -29.17 18.95 -2.91
N ARG A 45 -29.42 18.35 -1.74
CA ARG A 45 -28.38 17.72 -0.92
C ARG A 45 -27.70 16.55 -1.60
N GLU A 46 -28.46 15.76 -2.36
CA GLU A 46 -27.89 14.61 -3.09
C GLU A 46 -27.01 15.07 -4.25
N ARG A 47 -27.35 16.18 -4.92
CA ARG A 47 -26.45 16.81 -5.90
C ARG A 47 -25.17 17.29 -5.24
N ASP A 48 -25.27 17.97 -4.10
CA ASP A 48 -24.09 18.46 -3.38
C ASP A 48 -23.13 17.30 -3.00
N LEU A 49 -23.68 16.17 -2.53
CA LEU A 49 -22.90 14.98 -2.21
C LEU A 49 -22.26 14.33 -3.46
N ARG A 50 -23.01 14.26 -4.57
CA ARG A 50 -22.50 13.74 -5.85
C ARG A 50 -21.34 14.60 -6.34
N ASP A 51 -21.53 15.92 -6.37
CA ASP A 51 -20.55 16.86 -6.90
C ASP A 51 -19.28 16.86 -6.02
N ALA A 52 -19.44 16.81 -4.69
CA ALA A 52 -18.31 16.64 -3.77
C ALA A 52 -17.56 15.32 -4.01
N THR A 53 -18.28 14.22 -4.25
CA THR A 53 -17.65 12.93 -4.57
C THR A 53 -16.86 13.00 -5.87
N GLU A 54 -17.43 13.60 -6.91
CA GLU A 54 -16.78 13.76 -8.21
C GLU A 54 -15.57 14.69 -8.16
N GLU A 55 -15.61 15.73 -7.32
CA GLU A 55 -14.47 16.63 -7.11
C GLU A 55 -13.33 15.91 -6.37
N VAL A 56 -13.66 15.20 -5.29
CA VAL A 56 -12.67 14.42 -4.52
C VAL A 56 -12.03 13.34 -5.38
N MET A 57 -12.85 12.55 -6.07
CA MET A 57 -12.36 11.54 -7.00
C MET A 57 -11.57 12.17 -8.15
N GLY A 58 -12.03 13.28 -8.72
CA GLY A 58 -11.31 14.01 -9.75
C GLY A 58 -9.91 14.44 -9.31
N GLY A 59 -9.75 14.95 -8.10
CA GLY A 59 -8.43 15.30 -7.53
C GLY A 59 -7.51 14.08 -7.36
N ILE A 60 -8.04 13.01 -6.76
CA ILE A 60 -7.28 11.76 -6.54
C ILE A 60 -6.87 11.12 -7.86
N CYS A 61 -7.82 10.98 -8.79
CA CYS A 61 -7.61 10.36 -10.10
C CYS A 61 -6.60 11.15 -10.94
N GLY A 62 -6.60 12.48 -10.87
CA GLY A 62 -5.66 13.31 -11.60
C GLY A 62 -4.21 12.97 -11.24
N VAL A 63 -3.89 12.96 -9.95
CA VAL A 63 -2.54 12.63 -9.47
C VAL A 63 -2.17 11.18 -9.73
N LEU A 64 -3.10 10.23 -9.49
CA LEU A 64 -2.83 8.81 -9.75
C LEU A 64 -2.51 8.53 -11.22
N LEU A 65 -3.23 9.18 -12.14
CA LEU A 65 -3.02 9.00 -13.57
C LEU A 65 -1.78 9.74 -14.06
N GLU A 66 -1.49 10.94 -13.54
CA GLU A 66 -0.25 11.65 -13.88
C GLU A 66 0.99 10.81 -13.53
N VAL A 67 1.01 10.22 -12.33
CA VAL A 67 2.09 9.32 -11.91
C VAL A 67 2.09 8.05 -12.75
N GLY A 68 0.94 7.42 -12.96
CA GLY A 68 0.85 6.17 -13.72
C GLY A 68 1.27 6.32 -15.18
N PHE A 69 0.81 7.37 -15.88
CA PHE A 69 1.19 7.65 -17.26
C PHE A 69 2.66 8.07 -17.35
N GLY A 70 3.17 8.83 -16.37
CA GLY A 70 4.59 9.15 -16.28
C GLY A 70 5.46 7.89 -16.18
N ILE A 71 5.07 6.92 -15.35
CA ILE A 71 5.76 5.64 -15.24
C ILE A 71 5.74 4.88 -16.56
N GLU A 72 4.57 4.72 -17.20
CA GLU A 72 4.46 4.00 -18.48
C GLU A 72 5.26 4.68 -19.59
N ARG A 73 5.27 6.02 -19.63
CA ARG A 73 6.08 6.79 -20.57
C ARG A 73 7.58 6.54 -20.35
N ALA A 74 8.04 6.69 -19.11
CA ALA A 74 9.45 6.47 -18.78
C ALA A 74 9.88 5.01 -19.06
N TRP A 75 8.97 4.05 -18.85
CA TRP A 75 9.22 2.65 -19.18
C TRP A 75 9.37 2.43 -20.69
N PHE A 76 8.46 3.01 -21.49
CA PHE A 76 8.52 2.96 -22.95
C PHE A 76 9.83 3.58 -23.49
N GLU A 77 10.22 4.74 -22.98
CA GLU A 77 11.46 5.43 -23.38
C GLU A 77 12.72 4.60 -23.06
N LEU A 78 12.75 3.93 -21.90
CA LEU A 78 13.86 3.05 -21.53
C LEU A 78 13.97 1.79 -22.41
N GLU A 79 12.84 1.29 -22.93
CA GLU A 79 12.83 0.12 -23.82
C GLU A 79 13.20 0.48 -25.27
N GLU A 80 12.75 1.64 -25.78
CA GLU A 80 13.06 2.07 -27.16
C GLU A 80 14.46 2.70 -27.30
N GLU A 81 14.93 3.47 -26.31
CA GLU A 81 16.27 4.06 -26.32
C GLU A 81 17.08 3.62 -25.09
N PRO A 82 17.95 2.58 -25.20
CA PRO A 82 18.90 2.25 -24.15
C PRO A 82 20.05 3.28 -24.14
N ALA A 83 19.74 4.55 -23.93
CA ALA A 83 20.73 5.62 -23.84
C ALA A 83 21.37 5.60 -22.44
N GLU A 84 22.71 5.66 -22.40
CA GLU A 84 23.53 5.66 -21.18
C GLU A 84 23.22 6.80 -20.18
N GLY A 85 22.31 7.72 -20.52
CA GLY A 85 21.83 8.83 -19.69
C GLY A 85 20.38 8.75 -19.17
N GLY A 86 19.58 7.75 -19.54
CA GLY A 86 18.14 7.70 -19.19
C GLY A 86 17.83 7.56 -17.69
N ARG A 87 18.75 7.01 -16.91
CA ARG A 87 18.56 6.80 -15.46
C ARG A 87 18.52 8.08 -14.63
N SER A 88 19.23 9.13 -15.04
CA SER A 88 19.30 10.38 -14.26
C SER A 88 18.03 11.21 -14.38
N GLY A 89 17.33 11.15 -15.53
CA GLY A 89 16.01 11.76 -15.72
C GLY A 89 14.94 11.09 -14.87
N LEU A 90 14.96 9.75 -14.80
CA LEU A 90 13.99 8.96 -14.05
C LEU A 90 14.00 9.29 -12.55
N GLU A 91 15.17 9.54 -11.95
CA GLU A 91 15.27 9.92 -10.54
C GLU A 91 14.55 11.25 -10.27
N ALA A 92 14.78 12.25 -11.11
CA ALA A 92 14.11 13.54 -11.01
C ALA A 92 12.59 13.43 -11.24
N GLU A 93 12.15 12.66 -12.23
CA GLU A 93 10.72 12.38 -12.46
C GLU A 93 10.09 11.66 -11.27
N SER A 94 10.78 10.67 -10.72
CA SER A 94 10.30 9.91 -9.55
C SER A 94 10.11 10.80 -8.32
N GLN A 95 11.01 11.77 -8.10
CA GLN A 95 10.87 12.73 -7.02
C GLN A 95 9.66 13.64 -7.24
N GLY A 96 9.42 14.06 -8.49
CA GLY A 96 8.21 14.80 -8.87
C GLY A 96 6.92 14.03 -8.55
N TRP A 97 6.88 12.72 -8.83
CA TRP A 97 5.74 11.86 -8.50
C TRP A 97 5.55 11.69 -6.99
N VAL A 98 6.64 11.52 -6.23
CA VAL A 98 6.59 11.47 -4.76
C VAL A 98 6.01 12.75 -4.19
N ASP A 99 6.44 13.90 -4.70
CA ASP A 99 5.94 15.20 -4.24
C ASP A 99 4.48 15.43 -4.63
N ALA A 100 4.05 14.97 -5.81
CA ALA A 100 2.64 15.02 -6.23
C ALA A 100 1.74 14.20 -5.29
N VAL A 101 2.15 12.98 -4.96
CA VAL A 101 1.43 12.12 -4.00
C VAL A 101 1.43 12.74 -2.60
N ARG A 102 2.53 13.35 -2.17
CA ARG A 102 2.59 14.06 -0.88
C ARG A 102 1.64 15.24 -0.83
N ARG A 103 1.59 16.08 -1.87
CA ARG A 103 0.62 17.18 -1.97
C ARG A 103 -0.81 16.67 -1.95
N LEU A 104 -1.11 15.57 -2.64
CA LEU A 104 -2.43 14.95 -2.59
C LEU A 104 -2.79 14.52 -1.17
N ARG A 105 -1.87 13.86 -0.45
CA ARG A 105 -2.07 13.43 0.94
C ARG A 105 -2.33 14.61 1.87
N ALA A 106 -1.57 15.68 1.73
CA ALA A 106 -1.80 16.91 2.48
C ALA A 106 -3.19 17.50 2.18
N TRP A 107 -3.61 17.49 0.91
CA TRP A 107 -4.91 18.00 0.49
C TRP A 107 -6.10 17.19 1.04
N VAL A 108 -6.03 15.85 1.03
CA VAL A 108 -7.06 14.99 1.65
C VAL A 108 -6.98 14.93 3.18
N GLY A 109 -5.95 15.54 3.79
CA GLY A 109 -5.73 15.52 5.24
C GLY A 109 -5.09 14.24 5.79
N TRP A 110 -4.50 13.39 4.94
CA TRP A 110 -3.89 12.11 5.33
C TRP A 110 -2.42 12.20 5.75
N GLU A 111 -1.78 13.39 5.68
CA GLU A 111 -0.35 13.56 6.01
C GLU A 111 -0.03 13.08 7.44
N GLY A 112 -0.95 13.22 8.39
CA GLY A 112 -0.80 12.78 9.79
C GLY A 112 -1.15 11.31 10.05
N GLU A 113 -1.80 10.63 9.11
CA GLU A 113 -2.26 9.23 9.25
C GLU A 113 -1.40 8.25 8.43
N PHE A 114 -0.46 8.76 7.62
CA PHE A 114 0.34 7.92 6.74
C PHE A 114 1.56 7.32 7.44
N THR A 115 1.34 6.20 8.13
CA THR A 115 2.42 5.41 8.71
C THR A 115 3.15 4.64 7.59
N ARG A 116 4.46 4.86 7.43
CA ARG A 116 5.30 4.19 6.43
C ARG A 116 6.68 3.86 6.96
N CYS A 117 7.37 2.95 6.28
CA CYS A 117 8.77 2.67 6.53
C CYS A 117 9.61 3.89 6.21
N THR A 118 10.53 4.22 7.12
CA THR A 118 11.44 5.36 6.99
C THR A 118 12.33 5.25 5.76
N ARG A 119 12.64 4.02 5.35
CA ARG A 119 13.41 3.69 4.15
C ARG A 119 12.54 2.99 3.11
N VAL A 120 12.91 3.13 1.84
CA VAL A 120 12.41 2.27 0.76
C VAL A 120 12.88 0.86 1.03
N CYS A 121 11.95 -0.09 1.08
CA CYS A 121 12.27 -1.50 1.31
C CYS A 121 12.95 -2.11 0.08
N ALA A 122 13.71 -3.18 0.28
CA ALA A 122 14.28 -3.93 -0.83
C ALA A 122 13.19 -4.55 -1.71
N TRP A 123 13.54 -4.96 -2.93
CA TRP A 123 12.59 -5.54 -3.90
C TRP A 123 11.90 -6.82 -3.39
N ASP A 124 12.54 -7.57 -2.50
CA ASP A 124 12.02 -8.78 -1.83
C ASP A 124 11.38 -8.50 -0.46
N GLU A 125 11.35 -7.23 -0.05
CA GLU A 125 10.78 -6.76 1.21
C GLU A 125 9.47 -5.98 0.98
N ARG A 126 8.61 -5.97 1.99
CA ARG A 126 7.43 -5.10 2.04
C ARG A 126 7.43 -4.30 3.34
N CYS A 127 6.92 -3.07 3.26
CA CYS A 127 6.68 -2.30 4.46
C CYS A 127 5.50 -2.90 5.22
N TYR A 128 5.78 -3.46 6.39
CA TYR A 128 4.82 -4.10 7.27
C TYR A 128 4.66 -3.27 8.54
N ILE A 129 3.41 -3.01 8.92
CA ILE A 129 3.08 -2.34 10.18
C ILE A 129 2.47 -3.40 11.09
N PRO A 130 3.16 -3.78 12.19
CA PRO A 130 2.62 -4.74 13.14
C PRO A 130 1.38 -4.15 13.81
N MET A 131 0.24 -4.77 13.57
CA MET A 131 -1.04 -4.45 14.22
C MET A 131 -1.35 -5.46 15.31
N TRP A 132 -2.09 -5.03 16.34
CA TRP A 132 -2.64 -5.94 17.35
C TRP A 132 -3.87 -6.69 16.83
N PRO A 133 -4.08 -7.97 17.19
CA PRO A 133 -3.14 -8.85 17.88
C PRO A 133 -2.00 -9.27 16.94
N LEU A 134 -0.78 -9.33 17.48
CA LEU A 134 0.36 -9.88 16.75
C LEU A 134 -0.03 -11.27 16.26
N LEU A 135 -0.05 -11.47 14.94
CA LEU A 135 -0.37 -12.74 14.30
C LEU A 135 0.72 -13.78 14.65
N ARG A 136 0.71 -14.29 15.88
CA ARG A 136 1.44 -15.50 16.26
C ARG A 136 0.83 -16.63 15.46
N SER A 137 1.37 -16.90 14.26
CA SER A 137 1.28 -18.17 13.54
C SER A 137 0.16 -19.11 14.01
N VAL A 138 -1.10 -18.70 13.81
CA VAL A 138 -2.28 -19.54 14.06
C VAL A 138 -2.33 -20.71 13.07
N TRP A 139 -1.44 -20.69 12.06
CA TRP A 139 -1.27 -21.71 11.03
C TRP A 139 -0.25 -22.80 11.39
N GLY A 140 -0.02 -23.06 12.68
CA GLY A 140 0.99 -24.03 13.13
C GLY A 140 0.68 -24.68 14.48
N ARG A 141 -0.40 -25.46 14.54
CA ARG A 141 -0.72 -26.51 15.54
C ARG A 141 0.03 -26.42 16.88
N LYS A 142 -0.62 -25.87 17.91
CA LYS A 142 -0.70 -26.47 19.27
C LYS A 142 -1.73 -25.70 20.09
N ARG A 143 -2.89 -26.33 20.34
CA ARG A 143 -3.84 -25.88 21.36
C ARG A 143 -3.08 -25.75 22.69
N PRO A 144 -3.31 -24.70 23.51
CA PRO A 144 -2.80 -24.66 24.87
C PRO A 144 -3.31 -25.89 25.62
N ARG A 145 -2.42 -26.74 26.13
CA ARG A 145 -2.80 -27.80 27.07
C ARG A 145 -3.25 -27.14 28.38
N PRO A 146 -4.31 -27.63 29.03
CA PRO A 146 -4.69 -27.15 30.36
C PRO A 146 -3.57 -27.45 31.38
N PRO A 147 -3.43 -26.65 32.44
CA PRO A 147 -2.40 -26.89 33.46
C PRO A 147 -2.67 -28.19 34.21
N PRO A 148 -1.64 -28.97 34.59
CA PRO A 148 -1.83 -30.13 35.47
C PRO A 148 -2.23 -29.69 36.88
N GLU A 149 -3.18 -30.40 37.48
CA GLU A 149 -3.61 -30.24 38.87
C GLU A 149 -2.43 -30.44 39.84
N ARG A 150 -2.33 -29.54 40.82
CA ARG A 150 -1.31 -29.54 41.88
C ARG A 150 -1.43 -30.80 42.75
N GLY A 151 -0.42 -31.66 42.71
CA GLY A 151 -0.09 -32.57 43.82
C GLY A 151 0.86 -31.88 44.83
N PRO A 152 0.82 -32.21 46.13
CA PRO A 152 1.60 -31.52 47.15
C PRO A 152 3.02 -32.09 47.22
N GLY A 153 4.03 -31.25 47.00
CA GLY A 153 5.44 -31.65 47.06
C GLY A 153 6.32 -30.48 47.50
N ASN A 154 6.85 -30.61 48.70
CA ASN A 154 7.60 -29.64 49.49
C ASN A 154 9.09 -29.60 49.04
N GLY A 155 9.68 -28.41 48.89
CA GLY A 155 11.14 -28.25 48.93
C GLY A 155 11.77 -27.24 47.97
N THR A 156 12.24 -26.12 48.55
CA THR A 156 13.39 -25.29 48.15
C THR A 156 13.36 -24.50 46.83
N GLU A 157 13.04 -23.20 46.96
CA GLU A 157 13.60 -22.10 46.15
C GLU A 157 15.13 -21.99 46.35
N PRO A 158 15.94 -21.43 45.41
CA PRO A 158 15.65 -20.13 44.76
C PRO A 158 16.01 -19.99 43.27
N GLY A 159 15.23 -19.15 42.57
CA GLY A 159 15.65 -18.51 41.33
C GLY A 159 14.49 -17.86 40.58
N PRO A 160 14.53 -16.56 40.25
CA PRO A 160 13.58 -15.95 39.32
C PRO A 160 13.90 -16.40 37.88
N GLY A 161 13.59 -17.66 37.59
CA GLY A 161 13.71 -18.26 36.27
C GLY A 161 12.46 -18.01 35.44
N TYR A 162 12.25 -16.77 34.97
CA TYR A 162 11.29 -16.50 33.91
C TYR A 162 11.95 -16.77 32.54
N GLY A 163 12.17 -18.05 32.21
CA GLY A 163 12.28 -18.50 30.81
C GLY A 163 10.86 -18.70 30.26
N MET A 164 10.49 -18.34 29.03
CA MET A 164 11.22 -18.10 27.80
C MET A 164 10.39 -17.11 26.96
N PRO A 165 10.99 -16.12 26.27
CA PRO A 165 10.29 -15.40 25.22
C PRO A 165 9.97 -16.41 24.11
N GLY A 166 8.67 -16.66 23.90
CA GLY A 166 8.20 -17.43 22.76
C GLY A 166 8.69 -16.73 21.50
N ARG A 167 9.75 -17.29 20.90
CA ARG A 167 10.41 -16.78 19.70
C ARG A 167 9.40 -16.85 18.55
N GLY A 168 8.64 -15.76 18.38
CA GLY A 168 8.02 -15.46 17.11
C GLY A 168 9.09 -15.38 16.02
N PRO A 169 8.71 -15.36 14.75
CA PRO A 169 9.64 -15.00 13.69
C PRO A 169 10.38 -13.72 14.11
N GLY A 170 11.71 -13.67 13.98
CA GLY A 170 12.54 -12.60 14.57
C GLY A 170 12.24 -11.17 14.07
N TRP A 171 11.34 -11.03 13.09
CA TRP A 171 10.80 -9.78 12.58
C TRP A 171 9.55 -9.28 13.33
N MET A 172 8.83 -10.15 14.06
CA MET A 172 7.79 -9.72 15.00
C MET A 172 8.47 -9.27 16.29
N GLY A 173 8.54 -7.96 16.47
CA GLY A 173 9.02 -7.30 17.70
C GLY A 173 8.18 -7.65 18.93
N ASP A 174 8.54 -7.08 20.08
CA ASP A 174 7.71 -7.16 21.28
C ASP A 174 6.52 -6.18 21.20
N GLU A 175 5.69 -6.11 22.25
CA GLU A 175 4.53 -5.21 22.27
C GLU A 175 4.91 -3.71 22.24
N THR A 176 6.19 -3.36 22.41
CA THR A 176 6.69 -1.98 22.34
C THR A 176 6.94 -1.51 20.89
N ASP A 177 7.08 -2.44 19.96
CA ASP A 177 7.25 -2.17 18.53
C ASP A 177 5.92 -2.13 17.75
N LEU A 178 4.78 -2.18 18.46
CA LEU A 178 3.45 -2.10 17.83
C LEU A 178 3.30 -0.79 17.08
N TRP A 179 2.75 -0.85 15.87
CA TRP A 179 2.56 0.28 14.96
C TRP A 179 3.84 0.88 14.36
N GLU A 180 5.03 0.36 14.67
CA GLU A 180 6.26 0.79 14.02
C GLU A 180 6.47 0.08 12.66
N PRO A 181 6.52 0.81 11.53
CA PRO A 181 6.69 0.21 10.22
C PRO A 181 8.10 -0.37 10.03
N LYS A 182 8.17 -1.62 9.59
CA LYS A 182 9.42 -2.35 9.34
C LYS A 182 9.42 -2.94 7.93
N CYS A 183 10.55 -2.93 7.25
CA CYS A 183 10.72 -3.70 6.02
C CYS A 183 10.93 -5.17 6.38
N VAL A 184 10.06 -6.04 5.88
CA VAL A 184 10.05 -7.47 6.19
C VAL A 184 10.03 -8.26 4.89
N LYS A 185 10.72 -9.40 4.82
CA LYS A 185 10.69 -10.26 3.64
C LYS A 185 9.29 -10.82 3.40
N MET A 186 8.89 -10.99 2.14
CA MET A 186 7.56 -11.54 1.84
C MET A 186 7.39 -12.98 2.36
N GLU A 187 8.47 -13.77 2.35
CA GLU A 187 8.49 -15.16 2.83
C GLU A 187 8.20 -15.29 4.32
N ASP A 188 8.56 -14.25 5.07
CA ASP A 188 8.38 -14.16 6.51
C ASP A 188 6.91 -13.87 6.88
N ILE A 189 6.18 -13.12 6.04
CA ILE A 189 4.76 -12.76 6.23
C ILE A 189 3.83 -13.86 5.68
N MET A 190 4.18 -14.45 4.54
CA MET A 190 3.41 -15.50 3.87
C MET A 190 4.29 -16.73 3.61
N PRO A 191 4.59 -17.54 4.65
CA PRO A 191 5.37 -18.75 4.46
C PRO A 191 4.63 -19.66 3.49
N ARG A 192 5.26 -19.95 2.34
CA ARG A 192 4.75 -20.96 1.40
C ARG A 192 4.58 -22.26 2.16
N GLY A 193 3.36 -22.78 2.20
CA GLY A 193 3.08 -24.10 2.77
C GLY A 193 3.99 -25.11 2.08
N ARG A 194 4.86 -25.77 2.84
CA ARG A 194 5.56 -26.96 2.36
C ARG A 194 4.48 -28.00 2.04
N GLY A 195 4.36 -28.36 0.77
CA GLY A 195 3.61 -29.55 0.34
C GLY A 195 4.24 -30.82 0.87
#